data_AF-A0A6A5ZK13-F1
#
_entry.id   AF-A0A6A5ZK13-F1
#
_cell.length_a   1.000
_cell.length_b   1.000
_cell.length_c   1.000
_cell.angle_alpha   90.00
_cell.angle_beta   90.00
_cell.angle_gamma   90.00
#
_symmetry.space_group_name_H-M   'P 1'
#
loop_
_entity.id
_entity.type
_entity.pdbx_description
1 polymer ?
#
loop_
_entity_poly.entity_id
_entity_poly.type
_entity_poly.pdbx_seq_one_letter_code
_entity_poly.pdbx_strand_id
1 'polypeptide(L)'
;METDQGHKIKKIVTSKIKKAERDLRQLDLQKVAATYHTENSIPRLRNNIVPISTQDTVHAKEPETRPCQRGYSQIHHLKCGHFVRISTPGFCGKNCKEAKDEETNAGIHCLLCFRQDCNLDANKENARWYDLLMPSFTNLKVEEKEALEAAALERKSEPAYLGITGWIVLPRVPYEIAMIIASEKAKEREAKRAMDTFIASEGYSDEEKKRSVDFFLTFLEHAYELAHPTPMLMASYAARLSIRLKASRVRLRDDVVGRYFKISSEEDNMQHYAAARKCIIASTSADLLVLFCKKAPPRLKLAADFKKGNIRQTAWNVWRWLQKHLDITNSKDLHWLWDRRTAVVAGCIAITLREFKYKMNFFDICQVLGMDLPKEPDYSKTEDPDSARDNWESSEEGKIYIDTMRAYAQLTGMVNSKDFRSMLVRSRIQRREAHRRTELAAQGTSGADALLANFGLQHDEDVDMEV
;
A
#
# COMPACT_ATOMS: atom_id res chain seq x y z
N MET A 1 41.23 -35.69 3.90
CA MET A 1 40.21 -36.62 4.43
C MET A 1 39.81 -36.14 5.81
N GLU A 2 38.89 -35.17 5.89
CA GLU A 2 38.28 -34.82 7.18
C GLU A 2 37.38 -35.98 7.59
N THR A 3 37.74 -36.63 8.70
CA THR A 3 37.12 -37.86 9.18
C THR A 3 35.62 -37.68 9.38
N ASP A 4 34.82 -38.62 8.89
CA ASP A 4 33.34 -38.71 8.99
C ASP A 4 32.81 -38.52 10.43
N GLN A 5 33.66 -38.74 11.44
CA GLN A 5 33.40 -38.42 12.84
C GLN A 5 33.24 -36.91 13.12
N GLY A 6 34.01 -36.03 12.48
CA GLY A 6 33.94 -34.58 12.69
C GLY A 6 32.61 -33.99 12.19
N HIS A 7 32.06 -34.52 11.10
CA HIS A 7 30.76 -34.14 10.58
C HIS A 7 29.61 -34.59 11.49
N LYS A 8 29.69 -35.81 12.03
CA LYS A 8 28.71 -36.30 13.03
C LYS A 8 28.71 -35.46 14.30
N ILE A 9 29.89 -35.10 14.82
CA ILE A 9 30.01 -34.27 16.03
C ILE A 9 29.43 -32.87 15.81
N LYS A 10 29.77 -32.19 14.70
CA LYS A 10 29.16 -30.90 14.35
C LYS A 10 27.64 -30.98 14.27
N LYS A 11 27.09 -32.01 13.62
CA LYS A 11 25.63 -32.17 13.48
C LYS A 11 24.92 -32.37 14.81
N ILE A 12 25.53 -33.12 15.74
CA ILE A 12 25.01 -33.33 17.10
C ILE A 12 25.08 -32.04 17.91
N VAL A 13 26.18 -31.29 17.82
CA VAL A 13 26.35 -30.02 18.55
C VAL A 13 25.35 -28.97 18.06
N THR A 14 25.19 -28.79 16.74
CA THR A 14 24.24 -27.83 16.18
C THR A 14 22.78 -28.19 16.52
N SER A 15 22.46 -29.48 16.58
CA SER A 15 21.15 -29.98 17.02
C SER A 15 20.87 -29.64 18.49
N LYS A 16 21.85 -29.88 19.38
CA LYS A 16 21.73 -29.57 20.80
C LYS A 16 21.62 -28.06 21.07
N ILE A 17 22.36 -27.23 20.34
CA ILE A 17 22.27 -25.77 20.43
C ILE A 17 20.88 -25.29 20.01
N LYS A 18 20.37 -25.74 18.85
CA LYS A 18 19.02 -25.38 18.39
C LYS A 18 17.92 -25.83 19.35
N LYS A 19 18.10 -26.97 20.02
CA LYS A 19 17.18 -27.44 21.06
C LYS A 19 17.24 -26.52 22.28
N ALA A 20 18.44 -26.21 22.77
CA ALA A 20 18.62 -25.30 23.90
C ALA A 20 18.06 -23.89 23.63
N GLU A 21 18.24 -23.34 22.42
CA GLU A 21 17.65 -22.05 22.01
C GLU A 21 16.13 -22.09 21.98
N ARG A 22 15.54 -23.22 21.55
CA ARG A 22 14.08 -23.41 21.54
C ARG A 22 13.55 -23.54 22.96
N ASP A 23 14.23 -24.29 23.82
CA ASP A 23 13.88 -24.50 25.23
C ASP A 23 13.99 -23.18 26.02
N LEU A 24 15.02 -22.35 25.76
CA LEU A 24 15.19 -21.01 26.32
C LEU A 24 14.06 -20.05 25.90
N ARG A 25 13.70 -20.02 24.62
CA ARG A 25 12.55 -19.22 24.15
C ARG A 25 11.24 -19.67 24.76
N GLN A 26 11.06 -20.96 24.98
CA GLN A 26 9.87 -21.52 25.60
C GLN A 26 9.81 -21.18 27.10
N LEU A 27 10.95 -21.17 27.79
CA LEU A 27 11.10 -20.70 29.17
C LEU A 27 10.82 -19.21 29.31
N ASP A 28 11.29 -18.36 28.39
CA ASP A 28 10.97 -16.93 28.39
C ASP A 28 9.48 -16.68 28.12
N LEU A 29 8.87 -17.42 27.19
CA LEU A 29 7.42 -17.37 26.96
C LEU A 29 6.62 -17.84 28.18
N GLN A 30 7.08 -18.88 28.87
CA GLN A 30 6.44 -19.37 30.10
C GLN A 30 6.63 -18.40 31.27
N LYS A 31 7.78 -17.74 31.39
CA LYS A 31 8.00 -16.68 32.39
C LYS A 31 7.11 -15.48 32.10
N VAL A 32 7.02 -15.02 30.85
CA VAL A 32 6.10 -13.96 30.45
C VAL A 32 4.65 -14.36 30.77
N ALA A 33 4.23 -15.59 30.45
CA ALA A 33 2.90 -16.08 30.79
C ALA A 33 2.67 -16.18 32.31
N ALA A 34 3.67 -16.61 33.08
CA ALA A 34 3.58 -16.73 34.54
C ALA A 34 3.48 -15.36 35.23
N THR A 35 4.27 -14.36 34.80
CA THR A 35 4.16 -12.99 35.29
C THR A 35 2.79 -12.38 34.96
N TYR A 36 2.22 -12.71 33.80
CA TYR A 36 0.85 -12.31 33.43
C TYR A 36 -0.24 -12.97 34.29
N HIS A 37 -0.01 -14.18 34.80
CA HIS A 37 -0.97 -14.91 35.63
C HIS A 37 -0.93 -14.56 37.12
N THR A 38 0.20 -14.08 37.65
CA THR A 38 0.32 -13.72 39.07
C THR A 38 -0.05 -12.28 39.40
N GLU A 39 -0.05 -11.35 38.44
CA GLU A 39 -0.43 -9.93 38.68
C GLU A 39 -1.82 -9.53 38.17
N ASN A 40 -2.52 -10.41 37.44
CA ASN A 40 -3.89 -10.15 36.99
C ASN A 40 -4.87 -11.14 37.64
N SER A 41 -5.17 -10.91 38.91
CA SER A 41 -6.42 -11.38 39.49
C SER A 41 -7.59 -10.91 38.63
N ILE A 42 -8.31 -11.88 38.07
CA ILE A 42 -9.45 -11.79 37.16
C ILE A 42 -10.60 -11.01 37.82
N PRO A 43 -10.87 -9.75 37.40
CA PRO A 43 -12.19 -9.44 36.82
C PRO A 43 -12.20 -8.47 35.61
N ARG A 44 -11.06 -7.95 35.11
CA ARG A 44 -11.03 -6.95 34.01
C ARG A 44 -10.99 -7.51 32.58
N LEU A 45 -10.84 -8.83 32.41
CA LEU A 45 -10.79 -9.50 31.10
C LEU A 45 -12.14 -9.58 30.35
N ARG A 46 -13.26 -9.18 30.97
CA ARG A 46 -14.61 -9.42 30.41
C ARG A 46 -15.10 -8.43 29.34
N ASN A 47 -14.36 -7.36 29.03
CA ASN A 47 -14.85 -6.29 28.13
C ASN A 47 -14.09 -6.16 26.79
N ASN A 48 -13.17 -7.08 26.46
CA ASN A 48 -12.41 -7.03 25.22
C ASN A 48 -12.93 -7.98 24.13
N ILE A 49 -13.67 -9.02 24.53
CA ILE A 49 -14.35 -9.92 23.61
C ILE A 49 -15.84 -9.80 23.86
N VAL A 50 -16.57 -9.27 22.89
CA VAL A 50 -17.99 -8.92 23.00
C VAL A 50 -18.77 -9.75 21.99
N PRO A 51 -19.87 -10.43 22.34
CA PRO A 51 -20.69 -11.13 21.36
C PRO A 51 -21.34 -10.13 20.40
N ILE A 52 -21.51 -10.53 19.14
CA ILE A 52 -22.42 -9.81 18.25
C ILE A 52 -23.85 -10.02 18.78
N SER A 53 -24.59 -8.93 18.91
CA SER A 53 -25.96 -8.92 19.39
C SER A 53 -26.86 -9.78 18.49
N THR A 54 -27.73 -10.55 19.14
CA THR A 54 -28.82 -11.26 18.48
C THR A 54 -30.07 -10.38 18.45
N GLN A 55 -31.08 -10.80 17.70
CA GLN A 55 -32.36 -10.08 17.72
C GLN A 55 -32.96 -10.04 19.13
N ASP A 56 -32.80 -11.13 19.89
CA ASP A 56 -33.30 -11.26 21.26
C ASP A 56 -32.57 -10.32 22.24
N THR A 57 -31.24 -10.20 22.14
CA THR A 57 -30.47 -9.29 23.01
C THR A 57 -30.85 -7.83 22.75
N VAL A 58 -31.13 -7.48 21.49
CA VAL A 58 -31.59 -6.12 21.13
C VAL A 58 -33.00 -5.86 21.69
N HIS A 59 -33.90 -6.85 21.63
CA HIS A 59 -35.22 -6.75 22.26
C HIS A 59 -35.13 -6.64 23.79
N ALA A 60 -34.13 -7.26 24.40
CA ALA A 60 -33.79 -7.13 25.81
C ALA A 60 -33.11 -5.78 26.17
N LYS A 61 -33.00 -4.84 25.21
CA LYS A 61 -32.36 -3.51 25.35
C LYS A 61 -30.85 -3.56 25.63
N GLU A 62 -30.17 -4.65 25.26
CA GLU A 62 -28.71 -4.66 25.25
C GLU A 62 -28.16 -3.77 24.11
N PRO A 63 -26.94 -3.21 24.24
CA PRO A 63 -26.33 -2.41 23.18
C PRO A 63 -26.25 -3.17 21.86
N GLU A 64 -26.72 -2.56 20.77
CA GLU A 64 -26.62 -3.13 19.42
C GLU A 64 -25.15 -3.16 18.98
N THR A 65 -24.62 -4.35 18.72
CA THR A 65 -23.24 -4.59 18.28
C THR A 65 -23.16 -5.25 16.89
N ARG A 66 -24.30 -5.47 16.20
CA ARG A 66 -24.30 -5.84 14.77
C ARG A 66 -23.74 -4.68 13.93
N PRO A 67 -22.84 -4.94 12.97
CA PRO A 67 -22.21 -3.87 12.21
C PRO A 67 -23.22 -3.01 11.45
N CYS A 68 -23.20 -1.69 11.69
CA CYS A 68 -24.01 -0.69 10.98
C CYS A 68 -25.53 -0.93 10.99
N GLN A 69 -26.05 -1.77 11.91
CA GLN A 69 -27.44 -2.19 11.88
C GLN A 69 -28.40 -1.00 12.08
N ARG A 70 -29.28 -0.77 11.08
CA ARG A 70 -30.27 0.33 11.04
C ARG A 70 -29.67 1.71 11.29
N GLY A 71 -28.36 1.86 11.10
CA GLY A 71 -27.64 3.07 11.49
C GLY A 71 -27.81 3.39 12.98
N TYR A 72 -27.84 2.42 13.90
CA TYR A 72 -27.72 2.68 15.34
C TYR A 72 -27.01 1.51 16.01
N SER A 73 -25.68 1.55 16.04
CA SER A 73 -24.84 0.44 16.52
C SER A 73 -23.62 0.97 17.27
N GLN A 74 -22.99 0.14 18.09
CA GLN A 74 -21.65 0.40 18.62
C GLN A 74 -20.56 0.01 17.63
N ILE A 75 -20.86 -0.85 16.65
CA ILE A 75 -19.89 -1.34 15.67
C ILE A 75 -20.19 -0.75 14.30
N HIS A 76 -19.17 -0.14 13.69
CA HIS A 76 -19.28 0.49 12.39
C HIS A 76 -18.22 -0.03 11.43
N HIS A 77 -18.62 -0.28 10.19
CA HIS A 77 -17.73 -0.60 9.08
C HIS A 77 -17.46 0.67 8.29
N LEU A 78 -16.22 1.14 8.33
CA LEU A 78 -15.80 2.36 7.64
C LEU A 78 -15.57 2.10 6.15
N LYS A 79 -15.67 3.14 5.32
CA LYS A 79 -15.36 3.09 3.88
C LYS A 79 -13.91 2.70 3.60
N CYS A 80 -13.00 2.91 4.57
CA CYS A 80 -11.64 2.42 4.49
C CYS A 80 -11.52 0.90 4.72
N GLY A 81 -12.59 0.20 5.11
CA GLY A 81 -12.61 -1.25 5.34
C GLY A 81 -12.36 -1.69 6.78
N HIS A 82 -11.99 -0.77 7.68
CA HIS A 82 -11.81 -1.09 9.09
C HIS A 82 -13.14 -1.14 9.85
N PHE A 83 -13.25 -2.08 10.78
CA PHE A 83 -14.28 -2.07 11.80
C PHE A 83 -13.79 -1.26 13.00
N VAL A 84 -14.68 -0.42 13.52
CA VAL A 84 -14.44 0.39 14.71
C VAL A 84 -15.57 0.25 15.69
N ARG A 85 -15.25 0.37 16.97
CA ARG A 85 -16.21 0.41 18.06
C ARG A 85 -16.29 1.82 18.65
N ILE A 86 -17.49 2.33 18.79
CA ILE A 86 -17.77 3.56 19.54
C ILE A 86 -18.33 3.23 20.94
N SER A 87 -18.15 4.13 21.91
CA SER A 87 -18.54 3.88 23.30
C SER A 87 -20.05 3.74 23.48
N THR A 88 -20.82 4.55 22.76
CA THR A 88 -22.28 4.64 22.87
C THR A 88 -22.88 4.27 21.52
N PRO A 89 -23.92 3.42 21.44
CA PRO A 89 -24.58 3.12 20.17
C PRO A 89 -25.00 4.42 19.47
N GLY A 90 -24.74 4.52 18.17
CA GLY A 90 -24.97 5.75 17.43
C GLY A 90 -25.11 5.53 15.94
N PHE A 91 -25.44 6.61 15.24
CA PHE A 91 -25.68 6.57 13.80
C PHE A 91 -24.43 6.33 12.98
N CYS A 92 -24.56 5.70 11.81
CA CYS A 92 -23.45 5.60 10.85
C CYS A 92 -22.93 6.99 10.52
N GLY A 93 -21.62 7.21 10.63
CA GLY A 93 -20.98 8.47 10.24
C GLY A 93 -20.84 8.57 8.73
N LYS A 94 -20.57 9.78 8.21
CA LYS A 94 -20.41 10.03 6.77
C LYS A 94 -19.35 9.13 6.07
N ASN A 95 -18.39 8.64 6.85
CA ASN A 95 -17.33 7.74 6.38
C ASN A 95 -17.63 6.26 6.63
N CYS A 96 -18.85 5.87 7.01
CA CYS A 96 -19.28 4.48 7.09
C CYS A 96 -19.72 3.94 5.72
N LYS A 97 -19.55 2.62 5.48
CA LYS A 97 -19.98 1.96 4.23
C LYS A 97 -21.50 2.04 4.02
N GLU A 98 -22.26 1.96 5.11
CA GLU A 98 -23.74 1.96 5.12
C GLU A 98 -24.35 3.35 5.37
N ALA A 99 -23.57 4.43 5.20
CA ALA A 99 -24.08 5.79 5.38
C ALA A 99 -25.07 6.12 4.24
N LYS A 100 -26.31 6.49 4.59
CA LYS A 100 -27.35 6.86 3.61
C LYS A 100 -27.30 8.32 3.19
N ASP A 101 -26.86 9.20 4.10
CA ASP A 101 -26.70 10.64 3.88
C ASP A 101 -25.27 11.04 4.25
N GLU A 102 -24.45 11.37 3.25
CA GLU A 102 -23.03 11.67 3.46
C GLU A 102 -22.77 13.05 4.10
N GLU A 103 -23.75 13.94 4.13
CA GLU A 103 -23.52 15.36 4.41
C GLU A 103 -23.83 15.81 5.85
N THR A 104 -24.59 15.05 6.64
CA THR A 104 -25.15 15.56 7.92
C THR A 104 -24.55 14.97 9.20
N ASN A 105 -23.85 13.82 9.13
CA ASN A 105 -23.37 13.14 10.35
C ASN A 105 -21.84 13.18 10.49
N ALA A 106 -21.37 13.43 11.72
CA ALA A 106 -19.94 13.45 12.03
C ALA A 106 -19.26 12.13 11.64
N GLY A 107 -18.05 12.25 11.09
CA GLY A 107 -17.20 11.12 10.78
C GLY A 107 -16.85 10.31 12.03
N ILE A 108 -16.45 9.07 11.86
CA ILE A 108 -15.91 8.24 12.94
C ILE A 108 -14.41 8.12 12.71
N HIS A 109 -13.63 8.52 13.72
CA HIS A 109 -12.17 8.50 13.63
C HIS A 109 -11.65 7.09 13.42
N CYS A 110 -10.68 6.89 12.54
CA CYS A 110 -10.06 5.58 12.29
C CYS A 110 -8.61 5.56 12.76
N LEU A 111 -8.38 5.07 13.99
CA LEU A 111 -7.05 5.03 14.59
C LEU A 111 -6.04 4.21 13.76
N LEU A 112 -6.48 3.16 13.06
CA LEU A 112 -5.59 2.35 12.21
C LEU A 112 -5.14 3.12 10.96
N CYS A 113 -6.02 3.89 10.33
CA CYS A 113 -5.63 4.75 9.21
C CYS A 113 -4.66 5.84 9.68
N PHE A 114 -4.92 6.46 10.82
CA PHE A 114 -3.99 7.43 11.42
C PHE A 114 -2.60 6.81 11.67
N ARG A 115 -2.55 5.61 12.26
CA ARG A 115 -1.29 4.88 12.45
C ARG A 115 -0.60 4.59 11.12
N GLN A 116 -1.34 4.15 10.11
CA GLN A 116 -0.79 3.90 8.78
C GLN A 116 -0.08 5.15 8.25
N ASP A 117 -0.76 6.29 8.24
CA ASP A 117 -0.23 7.55 7.70
C ASP A 117 1.01 8.02 8.47
N CYS A 118 0.96 8.01 9.81
CA CYS A 118 2.10 8.37 10.65
C CYS A 118 3.32 7.46 10.41
N ASN A 119 3.11 6.15 10.24
CA ASN A 119 4.19 5.22 9.99
C ASN A 119 4.75 5.38 8.56
N LEU A 120 3.91 5.64 7.55
CA LEU A 120 4.36 5.95 6.19
C LEU A 120 5.22 7.21 6.14
N ASP A 121 4.82 8.29 6.84
CA ASP A 121 5.61 9.52 6.94
C ASP A 121 6.96 9.29 7.62
N ALA A 122 7.01 8.35 8.56
CA ALA A 122 8.24 7.91 9.22
C ALA A 122 9.06 6.89 8.39
N ASN A 123 8.68 6.60 7.14
CA ASN A 123 9.26 5.55 6.29
C ASN A 123 9.26 4.16 6.95
N LYS A 124 8.23 3.87 7.75
CA LYS A 124 8.00 2.58 8.39
C LYS A 124 6.86 1.87 7.68
N GLU A 125 7.20 0.89 6.87
CA GLU A 125 6.24 0.08 6.13
C GLU A 125 5.74 -1.09 7.00
N ASN A 126 4.42 -1.30 7.01
CA ASN A 126 3.79 -2.49 7.57
C ASN A 126 3.54 -3.51 6.47
N ALA A 127 3.81 -4.79 6.74
CA ALA A 127 3.57 -5.84 5.77
C ALA A 127 2.08 -6.22 5.72
N ARG A 128 1.37 -6.01 6.83
CA ARG A 128 -0.04 -6.38 6.99
C ARG A 128 -0.78 -5.28 7.75
N TRP A 129 -2.07 -5.14 7.48
CA TRP A 129 -2.91 -4.17 8.21
C TRP A 129 -2.89 -4.42 9.73
N TYR A 130 -2.89 -5.69 10.14
CA TYR A 130 -2.91 -6.05 11.56
C TYR A 130 -1.58 -5.80 12.27
N ASP A 131 -0.49 -5.48 11.55
CA ASP A 131 0.76 -5.06 12.18
C ASP A 131 0.58 -3.69 12.87
N LEU A 132 -0.36 -2.86 12.40
CA LEU A 132 -0.71 -1.56 13.00
C LEU A 132 -1.29 -1.69 14.42
N LEU A 133 -1.70 -2.90 14.81
CA LEU A 133 -2.14 -3.19 16.18
C LEU A 133 -0.96 -3.36 17.15
N MET A 134 0.23 -3.63 16.63
CA MET A 134 1.40 -3.95 17.46
C MET A 134 1.97 -2.68 18.12
N PRO A 135 2.55 -2.79 19.33
CA PRO A 135 3.20 -1.66 20.01
C PRO A 135 4.28 -0.98 19.16
N SER A 136 4.96 -1.72 18.28
CA SER A 136 5.97 -1.17 17.39
C SER A 136 5.42 -0.12 16.42
N PHE A 137 4.13 -0.18 16.05
CA PHE A 137 3.50 0.77 15.13
C PHE A 137 2.64 1.81 15.85
N THR A 138 2.69 1.84 17.18
CA THR A 138 1.89 2.72 18.04
C THR A 138 2.78 3.83 18.60
N ASN A 139 2.33 5.09 18.51
CA ASN A 139 2.97 6.22 19.19
C ASN A 139 1.95 6.95 20.04
N LEU A 140 1.91 6.60 21.34
CA LEU A 140 0.87 7.08 22.25
C LEU A 140 0.80 8.61 22.37
N LYS A 141 1.95 9.30 22.34
CA LYS A 141 1.99 10.78 22.43
C LYS A 141 1.36 11.43 21.20
N VAL A 142 1.60 10.86 20.03
CA VAL A 142 1.07 11.35 18.76
C VAL A 142 -0.42 11.02 18.63
N GLU A 143 -0.82 9.80 19.03
CA GLU A 143 -2.23 9.39 19.07
C GLU A 143 -3.07 10.19 20.07
N GLU A 144 -2.52 10.55 21.23
CA GLU A 144 -3.22 11.39 22.22
C GLU A 144 -3.47 12.79 21.70
N LYS A 145 -2.46 13.40 21.06
CA LYS A 145 -2.59 14.71 20.42
C LYS A 145 -3.63 14.69 19.31
N GLU A 146 -3.55 13.70 18.40
CA GLU A 146 -4.54 13.53 17.34
C GLU A 146 -5.95 13.34 17.90
N ALA A 147 -6.11 12.52 18.95
CA ALA A 147 -7.42 12.29 19.54
C ALA A 147 -8.07 13.57 20.08
N LEU A 148 -7.27 14.53 20.57
CA LEU A 148 -7.76 15.83 21.01
C LEU A 148 -8.15 16.72 19.82
N GLU A 149 -7.37 16.71 18.74
CA GLU A 149 -7.64 17.49 17.52
C GLU A 149 -8.88 16.95 16.78
N ALA A 150 -8.98 15.62 16.63
CA ALA A 150 -10.09 14.95 15.96
C ALA A 150 -11.40 15.03 16.74
N ALA A 151 -11.37 15.17 18.07
CA ALA A 151 -12.59 15.19 18.91
C ALA A 151 -13.58 16.30 18.55
N ALA A 152 -13.13 17.39 17.90
CA ALA A 152 -13.99 18.48 17.46
C ALA A 152 -14.81 18.14 16.19
N LEU A 153 -14.34 17.18 15.37
CA LEU A 153 -14.88 16.92 14.02
C LEU A 153 -15.37 15.47 13.85
N GLU A 154 -14.83 14.56 14.64
CA GLU A 154 -15.03 13.12 14.51
C GLU A 154 -15.39 12.49 15.86
N ARG A 155 -16.17 11.42 15.78
CA ARG A 155 -16.49 10.60 16.95
C ARG A 155 -15.32 9.71 17.29
N LYS A 156 -14.93 9.73 18.56
CA LYS A 156 -13.93 8.84 19.14
C LYS A 156 -14.35 7.39 18.95
N SER A 157 -13.40 6.56 18.52
CA SER A 157 -13.59 5.13 18.35
C SER A 157 -12.33 4.37 18.76
N GLU A 158 -12.46 3.06 18.89
CA GLU A 158 -11.35 2.12 19.00
C GLU A 158 -11.41 1.09 17.87
N PRO A 159 -10.27 0.52 17.44
CA PRO A 159 -10.27 -0.57 16.46
C PRO A 159 -11.09 -1.76 16.96
N ALA A 160 -11.83 -2.41 16.06
CA ALA A 160 -12.58 -3.62 16.35
C ALA A 160 -12.28 -4.69 15.30
N TYR A 161 -12.26 -5.95 15.71
CA TYR A 161 -12.10 -7.09 14.82
C TYR A 161 -13.31 -8.01 14.92
N LEU A 162 -13.92 -8.34 13.78
CA LEU A 162 -15.01 -9.31 13.72
C LEU A 162 -14.45 -10.72 13.47
N GLY A 163 -14.53 -11.56 14.49
CA GLY A 163 -14.22 -12.98 14.40
C GLY A 163 -15.29 -13.75 13.61
N ILE A 164 -14.86 -14.83 12.97
CA ILE A 164 -15.73 -15.71 12.16
C ILE A 164 -16.83 -16.37 13.01
N THR A 165 -16.59 -16.51 14.31
CA THR A 165 -17.47 -17.15 15.30
C THR A 165 -18.54 -16.20 15.86
N GLY A 166 -18.69 -14.99 15.31
CA GLY A 166 -19.69 -14.01 15.78
C GLY A 166 -19.25 -13.23 17.03
N TRP A 167 -17.95 -13.14 17.28
CA TRP A 167 -17.38 -12.35 18.39
C TRP A 167 -16.64 -11.12 17.87
N ILE A 168 -16.77 -10.02 18.57
CA ILE A 168 -16.00 -8.79 18.38
C ILE A 168 -14.80 -8.84 19.32
N VAL A 169 -13.60 -8.71 18.79
CA VAL A 169 -12.35 -8.64 19.56
C VAL A 169 -11.82 -7.21 19.50
N LEU A 170 -11.61 -6.62 20.68
CA LEU A 170 -11.03 -5.29 20.86
C LEU A 170 -9.54 -5.46 21.21
N PRO A 171 -8.62 -4.96 20.37
CA PRO A 171 -7.17 -5.19 20.51
C PRO A 171 -6.53 -4.31 21.58
N ARG A 172 -6.99 -4.44 22.83
CA ARG A 172 -6.52 -3.59 23.94
C ARG A 172 -5.29 -4.16 24.66
N VAL A 173 -5.10 -5.47 24.61
CA VAL A 173 -3.94 -6.13 25.24
C VAL A 173 -3.31 -7.15 24.28
N PRO A 174 -2.05 -7.56 24.51
CA PRO A 174 -1.27 -8.35 23.53
C PRO A 174 -1.89 -9.68 23.13
N TYR A 175 -2.67 -10.31 24.02
CA TYR A 175 -3.31 -11.60 23.76
C TYR A 175 -4.36 -11.50 22.64
N GLU A 176 -5.23 -10.50 22.67
CA GLU A 176 -6.27 -10.24 21.68
C GLU A 176 -5.66 -9.85 20.34
N ILE A 177 -4.58 -9.07 20.36
CA ILE A 177 -3.80 -8.75 19.14
C ILE A 177 -3.26 -10.05 18.53
N ALA A 178 -2.66 -10.93 19.34
CA ALA A 178 -2.15 -12.21 18.87
C ALA A 178 -3.26 -13.11 18.30
N MET A 179 -4.46 -13.12 18.90
CA MET A 179 -5.62 -13.83 18.37
C MET A 179 -6.03 -13.32 16.98
N ILE A 180 -6.11 -12.00 16.81
CA ILE A 180 -6.43 -11.37 15.52
C ILE A 180 -5.40 -11.77 14.46
N ILE A 181 -4.12 -11.63 14.79
CA ILE A 181 -3.01 -12.00 13.87
C ILE A 181 -3.09 -13.49 13.49
N ALA A 182 -3.33 -14.38 14.46
CA ALA A 182 -3.43 -15.81 14.20
C ALA A 182 -4.62 -16.14 13.28
N SER A 183 -5.76 -15.48 13.49
CA SER A 183 -6.96 -15.62 12.67
C SER A 183 -6.72 -15.12 11.24
N GLU A 184 -6.16 -13.92 11.06
CA GLU A 184 -5.86 -13.37 9.73
C GLU A 184 -4.84 -14.22 8.98
N LYS A 185 -3.78 -14.71 9.65
CA LYS A 185 -2.83 -15.65 9.04
C LYS A 185 -3.45 -16.99 8.66
N ALA A 186 -4.50 -17.44 9.35
CA ALA A 186 -5.24 -18.63 8.94
C ALA A 186 -6.03 -18.36 7.66
N LYS A 187 -6.72 -17.20 7.57
CA LYS A 187 -7.43 -16.77 6.36
C LYS A 187 -6.50 -16.57 5.17
N GLU A 188 -5.33 -15.95 5.36
CA GLU A 188 -4.31 -15.81 4.30
C GLU A 188 -3.86 -17.17 3.76
N ARG A 189 -3.66 -18.16 4.63
CA ARG A 189 -3.30 -19.53 4.24
C ARG A 189 -4.43 -20.23 3.49
N GLU A 190 -5.68 -20.07 3.93
CA GLU A 190 -6.84 -20.61 3.21
C GLU A 190 -6.97 -20.00 1.82
N ALA A 191 -6.87 -18.68 1.72
CA ALA A 191 -6.95 -17.95 0.45
C ALA A 191 -5.85 -18.37 -0.54
N LYS A 192 -4.61 -18.54 -0.04
CA LYS A 192 -3.50 -19.06 -0.85
C LYS A 192 -3.78 -20.48 -1.35
N ARG A 193 -4.31 -21.37 -0.51
CA ARG A 193 -4.69 -22.73 -0.94
C ARG A 193 -5.80 -22.71 -1.99
N ALA A 194 -6.83 -21.87 -1.81
CA ALA A 194 -7.90 -21.73 -2.79
C ALA A 194 -7.37 -21.28 -4.15
N MET A 195 -6.43 -20.32 -4.16
CA MET A 195 -5.75 -19.86 -5.37
C MET A 195 -4.90 -20.95 -6.04
N ASP A 196 -4.11 -21.70 -5.25
CA ASP A 196 -3.31 -22.82 -5.77
C ASP A 196 -4.21 -23.89 -6.39
N THR A 197 -5.33 -24.23 -5.74
CA THR A 197 -6.32 -25.19 -6.24
C THR A 197 -6.99 -24.69 -7.52
N PHE A 198 -7.41 -23.43 -7.55
CA PHE A 198 -8.01 -22.81 -8.73
C PHE A 198 -7.07 -22.87 -9.94
N ILE A 199 -5.80 -22.49 -9.74
CA ILE A 199 -4.81 -22.47 -10.81
C ILE A 199 -4.52 -23.87 -11.36
N ALA A 200 -4.33 -24.84 -10.47
CA ALA A 200 -4.09 -26.22 -10.87
C ALA A 200 -5.32 -26.85 -11.56
N SER A 201 -6.53 -26.60 -11.05
CA SER A 201 -7.75 -27.23 -11.56
C SER A 201 -8.19 -26.68 -12.91
N GLU A 202 -7.94 -25.40 -13.18
CA GLU A 202 -8.20 -24.78 -14.48
C GLU A 202 -7.03 -24.92 -15.48
N GLY A 203 -5.95 -25.61 -15.08
CA GLY A 203 -4.82 -25.91 -15.96
C GLY A 203 -3.93 -24.72 -16.32
N TYR A 204 -3.85 -23.70 -15.45
CA TYR A 204 -2.93 -22.57 -15.66
C TYR A 204 -1.49 -22.96 -15.26
N SER A 205 -0.51 -22.26 -15.83
CA SER A 205 0.92 -22.58 -15.65
C SER A 205 1.46 -22.22 -14.26
N ASP A 206 2.62 -22.78 -13.92
CA ASP A 206 3.36 -22.41 -12.71
C ASP A 206 3.79 -20.94 -12.73
N GLU A 207 3.97 -20.32 -13.91
CA GLU A 207 4.22 -18.88 -14.00
C GLU A 207 3.00 -18.04 -13.58
N GLU A 208 1.78 -18.45 -13.99
CA GLU A 208 0.55 -17.79 -13.52
C GLU A 208 0.38 -17.95 -12.01
N LYS A 209 0.70 -19.12 -11.47
CA LYS A 209 0.70 -19.40 -10.03
C LYS A 209 1.66 -18.51 -9.26
N LYS A 210 2.91 -18.42 -9.71
CA LYS A 210 3.91 -17.57 -9.07
C LYS A 210 3.45 -16.11 -9.07
N ARG A 211 2.99 -15.61 -10.22
CA ARG A 211 2.51 -14.23 -10.36
C ARG A 211 1.29 -13.95 -9.50
N SER A 212 0.34 -14.88 -9.39
CA SER A 212 -0.83 -14.68 -8.52
C SER A 212 -0.43 -14.62 -7.05
N VAL A 213 0.53 -15.42 -6.62
CA VAL A 213 1.09 -15.34 -5.26
C VAL A 213 1.76 -13.99 -5.02
N ASP A 214 2.57 -13.51 -5.96
CA ASP A 214 3.25 -12.22 -5.84
C ASP A 214 2.23 -11.07 -5.73
N PHE A 215 1.20 -11.04 -6.60
CA PHE A 215 0.12 -10.04 -6.51
C PHE A 215 -0.68 -10.14 -5.23
N PHE A 216 -0.96 -11.34 -4.74
CA PHE A 216 -1.66 -11.52 -3.49
C PHE A 216 -0.88 -10.95 -2.31
N LEU A 217 0.44 -11.15 -2.27
CA LEU A 217 1.30 -10.55 -1.25
C LEU A 217 1.32 -9.03 -1.33
N THR A 218 1.42 -8.47 -2.54
CA THR A 218 1.30 -7.02 -2.76
C THR A 218 -0.04 -6.48 -2.26
N PHE A 219 -1.16 -7.18 -2.49
CA PHE A 219 -2.46 -6.76 -1.98
C PHE A 219 -2.56 -6.82 -0.46
N LEU A 220 -1.92 -7.78 0.19
CA LEU A 220 -1.90 -7.86 1.65
C LEU A 220 -1.11 -6.69 2.28
N GLU A 221 -0.03 -6.26 1.62
CA GLU A 221 0.78 -5.10 2.01
C GLU A 221 0.03 -3.79 1.78
N HIS A 222 -0.66 -3.66 0.65
CA HIS A 222 -1.39 -2.45 0.26
C HIS A 222 -2.91 -2.58 0.47
N ALA A 223 -3.34 -3.39 1.44
CA ALA A 223 -4.77 -3.67 1.66
C ALA A 223 -5.58 -2.39 1.95
N TYR A 224 -4.94 -1.37 2.52
CA TYR A 224 -5.56 -0.06 2.79
C TYR A 224 -5.99 0.67 1.50
N GLU A 225 -5.27 0.49 0.39
CA GLU A 225 -5.63 1.07 -0.92
C GLU A 225 -6.87 0.42 -1.54
N LEU A 226 -7.25 -0.75 -1.05
CA LEU A 226 -8.35 -1.55 -1.56
C LEU A 226 -9.57 -1.54 -0.62
N ALA A 227 -9.54 -0.72 0.43
CA ALA A 227 -10.52 -0.71 1.52
C ALA A 227 -10.59 -2.05 2.30
N HIS A 228 -9.42 -2.60 2.65
CA HIS A 228 -9.24 -3.83 3.45
C HIS A 228 -10.20 -4.99 3.09
N PRO A 229 -10.23 -5.42 1.82
CA PRO A 229 -11.05 -6.55 1.40
C PRO A 229 -10.59 -7.82 2.13
N THR A 230 -11.44 -8.85 2.17
CA THR A 230 -11.04 -10.12 2.81
C THR A 230 -9.87 -10.77 2.05
N PRO A 231 -9.00 -11.54 2.73
CA PRO A 231 -7.91 -12.26 2.04
C PRO A 231 -8.39 -13.13 0.87
N MET A 232 -9.59 -13.69 0.96
CA MET A 232 -10.19 -14.49 -0.11
C MET A 232 -10.54 -13.64 -1.35
N LEU A 233 -11.08 -12.43 -1.15
CA LEU A 233 -11.33 -11.48 -2.22
C LEU A 233 -10.01 -11.03 -2.88
N MET A 234 -8.99 -10.69 -2.07
CA MET A 234 -7.66 -10.34 -2.59
C MET A 234 -7.05 -11.46 -3.42
N ALA A 235 -7.14 -12.72 -2.97
CA ALA A 235 -6.63 -13.87 -3.71
C ALA A 235 -7.37 -14.08 -5.04
N SER A 236 -8.69 -13.84 -5.07
CA SER A 236 -9.47 -13.84 -6.31
C SER A 236 -9.00 -12.76 -7.27
N TYR A 237 -8.79 -11.52 -6.80
CA TYR A 237 -8.24 -10.45 -7.65
C TYR A 237 -6.87 -10.83 -8.20
N ALA A 238 -5.99 -11.37 -7.35
CA ALA A 238 -4.64 -11.75 -7.73
C ALA A 238 -4.62 -12.84 -8.81
N ALA A 239 -5.44 -13.87 -8.66
CA ALA A 239 -5.59 -14.95 -9.65
C ALA A 239 -6.18 -14.44 -10.97
N ARG A 240 -7.27 -13.66 -10.90
CA ARG A 240 -7.88 -13.05 -12.09
C ARG A 240 -6.89 -12.20 -12.87
N LEU A 241 -6.11 -11.38 -12.15
CA LEU A 241 -5.12 -10.51 -12.75
C LEU A 241 -3.96 -11.28 -13.35
N SER A 242 -3.43 -12.28 -12.65
CA SER A 242 -2.28 -13.04 -13.17
C SER A 242 -2.57 -13.70 -14.51
N ILE A 243 -3.80 -14.18 -14.70
CA ILE A 243 -4.32 -14.80 -15.93
C ILE A 243 -4.60 -13.73 -17.00
N ARG A 244 -5.44 -12.73 -16.69
CA ARG A 244 -5.89 -11.73 -17.67
C ARG A 244 -4.77 -10.82 -18.17
N LEU A 245 -3.67 -10.67 -17.43
CA LEU A 245 -2.55 -9.81 -17.82
C LEU A 245 -1.63 -10.40 -18.89
N LYS A 246 -1.65 -11.71 -19.16
CA LYS A 246 -0.83 -12.33 -20.21
C LYS A 246 -1.67 -13.03 -21.27
N ALA A 247 -2.84 -13.53 -20.90
CA ALA A 247 -3.70 -14.30 -21.78
C ALA A 247 -4.86 -13.44 -22.32
N SER A 248 -4.59 -12.61 -23.33
CA SER A 248 -5.63 -11.85 -24.05
C SER A 248 -6.69 -12.75 -24.73
N ARG A 249 -6.45 -14.06 -24.77
CA ARG A 249 -7.32 -15.07 -25.41
C ARG A 249 -7.91 -16.13 -24.48
N VAL A 250 -7.52 -16.18 -23.19
CA VAL A 250 -8.11 -17.14 -22.26
C VAL A 250 -9.43 -16.58 -21.73
N ARG A 251 -10.54 -17.21 -22.08
CA ARG A 251 -11.84 -16.91 -21.49
C ARG A 251 -11.82 -17.34 -20.02
N LEU A 252 -11.53 -16.40 -19.14
CA LEU A 252 -11.74 -16.57 -17.71
C LEU A 252 -13.24 -16.50 -17.43
N ARG A 253 -13.81 -17.60 -16.92
CA ARG A 253 -15.22 -17.65 -16.54
C ARG A 253 -15.40 -17.15 -15.10
N ASP A 254 -16.09 -16.04 -14.92
CA ASP A 254 -16.19 -15.37 -13.61
C ASP A 254 -17.02 -16.19 -12.59
N ASP A 255 -17.93 -17.05 -13.05
CA ASP A 255 -18.69 -17.99 -12.20
C ASP A 255 -17.78 -19.05 -11.57
N VAL A 256 -16.76 -19.51 -12.30
CA VAL A 256 -15.77 -20.48 -11.81
C VAL A 256 -14.97 -19.83 -10.70
N VAL A 257 -14.48 -18.61 -10.93
CA VAL A 257 -13.74 -17.85 -9.91
C VAL A 257 -14.62 -17.62 -8.67
N GLY A 258 -15.88 -17.22 -8.85
CA GLY A 258 -16.82 -17.04 -7.74
C GLY A 258 -16.95 -18.29 -6.86
N ARG A 259 -17.01 -19.49 -7.47
CA ARG A 259 -17.09 -20.77 -6.76
C ARG A 259 -15.83 -21.11 -5.96
N TYR A 260 -14.64 -21.00 -6.54
CA TYR A 260 -13.39 -21.35 -5.83
C TYR A 260 -13.11 -20.42 -4.65
N PHE A 261 -13.40 -19.12 -4.82
CA PHE A 261 -13.12 -18.11 -3.81
C PHE A 261 -14.35 -17.79 -2.93
N LYS A 262 -15.46 -18.53 -3.06
CA LYS A 262 -16.69 -18.36 -2.28
C LYS A 262 -17.20 -16.91 -2.27
N ILE A 263 -17.20 -16.25 -3.44
CA ILE A 263 -17.62 -14.85 -3.60
C ILE A 263 -19.09 -14.82 -3.99
N SER A 264 -19.93 -14.18 -3.17
CA SER A 264 -21.39 -14.19 -3.30
C SER A 264 -21.99 -12.99 -4.05
N SER A 265 -21.24 -11.90 -4.28
CA SER A 265 -21.73 -10.69 -4.96
C SER A 265 -20.83 -10.31 -6.15
N GLU A 266 -21.44 -10.00 -7.29
CA GLU A 266 -20.75 -9.61 -8.53
C GLU A 266 -20.46 -8.10 -8.59
N GLU A 267 -21.31 -7.28 -7.96
CA GLU A 267 -21.19 -5.80 -7.96
C GLU A 267 -20.02 -5.29 -7.12
N ASP A 268 -19.83 -5.78 -5.89
CA ASP A 268 -18.64 -5.41 -5.08
C ASP A 268 -17.35 -5.83 -5.81
N ASN A 269 -17.41 -6.91 -6.59
CA ASN A 269 -16.25 -7.49 -7.25
C ASN A 269 -15.66 -6.57 -8.33
N MET A 270 -16.48 -5.91 -9.16
CA MET A 270 -15.98 -5.11 -10.29
C MET A 270 -15.30 -3.81 -9.86
N GLN A 271 -15.88 -3.08 -8.89
CA GLN A 271 -15.29 -1.83 -8.39
C GLN A 271 -13.95 -2.09 -7.68
N HIS A 272 -13.90 -3.12 -6.84
CA HIS A 272 -12.67 -3.51 -6.15
C HIS A 272 -11.62 -4.10 -7.12
N TYR A 273 -12.04 -4.76 -8.19
CA TYR A 273 -11.11 -5.28 -9.20
C TYR A 273 -10.36 -4.17 -9.96
N ALA A 274 -11.03 -3.06 -10.28
CA ALA A 274 -10.37 -1.90 -10.90
C ALA A 274 -9.34 -1.25 -9.96
N ALA A 275 -9.67 -1.13 -8.66
CA ALA A 275 -8.72 -0.67 -7.65
C ALA A 275 -7.53 -1.62 -7.50
N ALA A 276 -7.77 -2.93 -7.49
CA ALA A 276 -6.73 -3.96 -7.45
C ALA A 276 -5.77 -3.85 -8.64
N ARG A 277 -6.28 -3.62 -9.87
CA ARG A 277 -5.44 -3.36 -11.04
C ARG A 277 -4.51 -2.17 -10.85
N LYS A 278 -5.06 -1.04 -10.39
CA LYS A 278 -4.31 0.20 -10.16
C LYS A 278 -3.23 -0.01 -9.10
N CYS A 279 -3.56 -0.72 -8.02
CA CYS A 279 -2.62 -1.04 -6.94
C CYS A 279 -1.42 -1.87 -7.44
N ILE A 280 -1.65 -2.94 -8.21
CA ILE A 280 -0.55 -3.74 -8.79
C ILE A 280 0.32 -2.92 -9.74
N ILE A 281 -0.30 -2.13 -10.61
CA ILE A 281 0.44 -1.27 -11.55
C ILE A 281 1.29 -0.24 -10.78
N ALA A 282 0.73 0.41 -9.76
CA ALA A 282 1.46 1.36 -8.93
C ALA A 282 2.62 0.71 -8.17
N SER A 283 2.37 -0.43 -7.51
CA SER A 283 3.37 -1.15 -6.71
C SER A 283 4.51 -1.66 -7.59
N THR A 284 4.19 -2.28 -8.73
CA THR A 284 5.20 -2.77 -9.69
C THR A 284 6.05 -1.61 -10.24
N SER A 285 5.44 -0.44 -10.48
CA SER A 285 6.17 0.76 -10.91
C SER A 285 7.07 1.33 -9.81
N ALA A 286 6.64 1.28 -8.55
CA ALA A 286 7.48 1.66 -7.41
C ALA A 286 8.70 0.73 -7.28
N ASP A 287 8.52 -0.58 -7.48
CA ASP A 287 9.61 -1.56 -7.48
C ASP A 287 10.63 -1.29 -8.59
N LEU A 288 10.17 -0.90 -9.79
CA LEU A 288 11.06 -0.51 -10.88
C LEU A 288 11.89 0.74 -10.51
N LEU A 289 11.31 1.73 -9.83
CA LEU A 289 12.06 2.89 -9.34
C LEU A 289 13.11 2.48 -8.29
N VAL A 290 12.78 1.57 -7.38
CA VAL A 290 13.72 1.01 -6.40
C VAL A 290 14.84 0.25 -7.10
N LEU A 291 14.50 -0.57 -8.10
CA LEU A 291 15.45 -1.33 -8.91
C LEU A 291 16.43 -0.39 -9.63
N PHE A 292 15.93 0.67 -10.25
CA PHE A 292 16.77 1.70 -10.84
C PHE A 292 17.71 2.30 -9.80
N CYS A 293 17.20 2.67 -8.62
CA CYS A 293 18.04 3.26 -7.58
C CYS A 293 19.16 2.31 -7.12
N LYS A 294 18.86 1.00 -7.03
CA LYS A 294 19.83 -0.04 -6.68
C LYS A 294 20.87 -0.28 -7.78
N LYS A 295 20.47 -0.24 -9.06
CA LYS A 295 21.34 -0.54 -10.22
C LYS A 295 21.94 0.68 -10.90
N ALA A 296 21.59 1.88 -10.47
CA ALA A 296 22.07 3.13 -11.06
C ALA A 296 23.62 3.18 -11.12
N PRO A 297 24.19 3.86 -12.14
CA PRO A 297 25.64 4.04 -12.25
C PRO A 297 26.25 4.67 -10.99
N PRO A 298 27.47 4.28 -10.57
CA PRO A 298 28.12 4.82 -9.37
C PRO A 298 28.18 6.35 -9.35
N ARG A 299 28.46 6.97 -10.51
CA ARG A 299 28.49 8.44 -10.65
C ARG A 299 27.17 9.10 -10.23
N LEU A 300 26.03 8.49 -10.56
CA LEU A 300 24.72 9.01 -10.20
C LEU A 300 24.43 8.78 -8.72
N LYS A 301 24.80 7.61 -8.17
CA LYS A 301 24.64 7.28 -6.74
C LYS A 301 25.42 8.19 -5.80
N LEU A 302 26.55 8.74 -6.26
CA LEU A 302 27.35 9.68 -5.48
C LEU A 302 26.70 11.06 -5.35
N ALA A 303 25.75 11.39 -6.23
CA ALA A 303 25.13 12.71 -6.27
C ALA A 303 24.21 12.95 -5.06
N ALA A 304 24.19 14.19 -4.55
CA ALA A 304 23.44 14.56 -3.34
C ALA A 304 21.94 14.29 -3.46
N ASP A 305 21.32 14.64 -4.60
CA ASP A 305 19.90 14.40 -4.85
C ASP A 305 19.54 12.92 -4.91
N PHE A 306 20.48 12.08 -5.34
CA PHE A 306 20.28 10.63 -5.33
C PHE A 306 20.33 10.08 -3.91
N LYS A 307 21.36 10.46 -3.13
CA LYS A 307 21.51 10.04 -1.72
C LYS A 307 20.36 10.47 -0.84
N LYS A 308 19.82 11.67 -1.07
CA LYS A 308 18.63 12.20 -0.38
C LYS A 308 17.31 11.58 -0.86
N GLY A 309 17.33 10.70 -1.86
CA GLY A 309 16.12 10.08 -2.42
C GLY A 309 15.26 10.98 -3.31
N ASN A 310 15.73 12.20 -3.63
CA ASN A 310 14.97 13.20 -4.40
C ASN A 310 14.62 12.71 -5.80
N ILE A 311 15.53 11.98 -6.45
CA ILE A 311 15.30 11.41 -7.78
C ILE A 311 14.18 10.37 -7.74
N ARG A 312 14.23 9.43 -6.78
CA ARG A 312 13.17 8.42 -6.59
C ARG A 312 11.82 9.09 -6.35
N GLN A 313 11.76 10.03 -5.41
CA GLN A 313 10.52 10.72 -5.05
C GLN A 313 9.95 11.54 -6.21
N THR A 314 10.80 12.23 -6.97
CA THR A 314 10.35 13.07 -8.08
C THR A 314 9.84 12.20 -9.24
N ALA A 315 10.56 11.12 -9.57
CA ALA A 315 10.11 10.17 -10.59
C ALA A 315 8.77 9.52 -10.21
N TRP A 316 8.59 9.19 -8.92
CA TRP A 316 7.32 8.70 -8.40
C TRP A 316 6.19 9.73 -8.50
N ASN A 317 6.47 11.01 -8.25
CA ASN A 317 5.49 12.08 -8.41
C ASN A 317 5.09 12.27 -9.88
N VAL A 318 6.04 12.17 -10.82
CA VAL A 318 5.75 12.20 -12.26
C VAL A 318 4.84 11.04 -12.65
N TRP A 319 5.14 9.83 -12.17
CA TRP A 319 4.31 8.65 -12.37
C TRP A 319 2.89 8.83 -11.80
N ARG A 320 2.74 9.30 -10.56
CA ARG A 320 1.44 9.57 -9.95
C ARG A 320 0.65 10.63 -10.72
N TRP A 321 1.32 11.67 -11.21
CA TRP A 321 0.69 12.69 -12.04
C TRP A 321 0.16 12.08 -13.34
N LEU A 322 0.97 11.27 -14.02
CA LEU A 322 0.56 10.55 -15.22
C LEU A 322 -0.68 9.69 -14.95
N GLN A 323 -0.69 8.94 -13.85
CA GLN A 323 -1.81 8.08 -13.51
C GLN A 323 -3.14 8.83 -13.31
N LYS A 324 -3.08 10.08 -12.84
CA LYS A 324 -4.27 10.92 -12.66
C LYS A 324 -4.82 11.49 -13.97
N HIS A 325 -3.97 11.65 -14.99
CA HIS A 325 -4.32 12.31 -16.24
C HIS A 325 -4.53 11.35 -17.41
N LEU A 326 -4.08 10.10 -17.26
CA LEU A 326 -4.56 9.00 -18.09
C LEU A 326 -5.95 8.60 -17.60
N ASP A 327 -6.88 8.38 -18.53
CA ASP A 327 -8.19 7.81 -18.20
C ASP A 327 -8.04 6.31 -17.91
N ILE A 328 -7.44 6.00 -16.76
CA ILE A 328 -7.20 4.63 -16.28
C ILE A 328 -8.53 3.90 -15.97
N THR A 329 -9.69 4.51 -16.20
CA THR A 329 -10.96 3.78 -16.16
C THR A 329 -11.22 2.99 -17.44
N ASN A 330 -10.58 3.34 -18.56
CA ASN A 330 -10.67 2.58 -19.80
C ASN A 330 -9.78 1.33 -19.75
N SER A 331 -10.38 0.16 -19.99
CA SER A 331 -9.68 -1.14 -19.99
C SER A 331 -8.49 -1.20 -20.96
N LYS A 332 -8.54 -0.45 -22.07
CA LYS A 332 -7.47 -0.41 -23.09
C LYS A 332 -6.20 0.28 -22.56
N ASP A 333 -6.34 1.43 -21.92
CA ASP A 333 -5.21 2.22 -21.42
C ASP A 333 -4.49 1.53 -20.25
N LEU A 334 -5.24 0.78 -19.44
CA LEU A 334 -4.71 -0.07 -18.37
C LEU A 334 -3.87 -1.24 -18.90
N HIS A 335 -4.29 -1.91 -19.97
CA HIS A 335 -3.49 -2.98 -20.59
C HIS A 335 -2.21 -2.40 -21.19
N TRP A 336 -2.34 -1.29 -21.91
CA TRP A 336 -1.18 -0.57 -22.44
C TRP A 336 -0.18 -0.19 -21.35
N LEU A 337 -0.66 0.37 -20.23
CA LEU A 337 0.19 0.72 -19.08
C LEU A 337 0.90 -0.49 -18.49
N TRP A 338 0.23 -1.64 -18.39
CA TRP A 338 0.84 -2.87 -17.86
C TRP A 338 1.95 -3.39 -18.77
N ASP A 339 1.66 -3.49 -20.08
CA ASP A 339 2.58 -4.01 -21.08
C ASP A 339 3.80 -3.11 -21.25
N ARG A 340 3.60 -1.79 -21.12
CA ARG A 340 4.64 -0.77 -21.30
C ARG A 340 5.17 -0.20 -19.99
N ARG A 341 4.83 -0.77 -18.83
CA ARG A 341 5.15 -0.20 -17.50
C ARG A 341 6.63 0.15 -17.36
N THR A 342 7.53 -0.73 -17.79
CA THR A 342 8.98 -0.51 -17.69
C THR A 342 9.43 0.71 -18.50
N ALA A 343 8.93 0.85 -19.73
CA ALA A 343 9.20 2.01 -20.58
C ALA A 343 8.62 3.31 -20.00
N VAL A 344 7.41 3.24 -19.44
CA VAL A 344 6.75 4.41 -18.83
C VAL A 344 7.50 4.87 -17.58
N VAL A 345 7.92 3.94 -16.70
CA VAL A 345 8.76 4.25 -15.53
C VAL A 345 10.13 4.78 -15.97
N ALA A 346 10.76 4.18 -16.98
CA ALA A 346 12.01 4.69 -17.55
C ALA A 346 11.85 6.14 -18.04
N GLY A 347 10.70 6.48 -18.64
CA GLY A 347 10.39 7.83 -19.09
C GLY A 347 10.27 8.81 -17.92
N CYS A 348 9.57 8.40 -16.85
CA CYS A 348 9.46 9.19 -15.62
C CYS A 348 10.84 9.48 -15.00
N ILE A 349 11.74 8.48 -15.00
CA ILE A 349 13.13 8.64 -14.54
C ILE A 349 13.88 9.59 -15.48
N ALA A 350 13.78 9.44 -16.80
CA ALA A 350 14.47 10.29 -17.77
C ALA A 350 14.08 11.77 -17.65
N ILE A 351 12.78 12.05 -17.52
CA ILE A 351 12.25 13.39 -17.24
C ILE A 351 12.84 13.94 -15.95
N THR A 352 12.87 13.12 -14.89
CA THR A 352 13.42 13.51 -13.60
C THR A 352 14.91 13.81 -13.69
N LEU A 353 15.72 12.94 -14.30
CA LEU A 353 17.16 13.17 -14.44
C LEU A 353 17.46 14.44 -15.24
N ARG A 354 16.68 14.71 -16.30
CA ARG A 354 16.77 15.96 -17.07
C ARG A 354 16.49 17.19 -16.19
N GLU A 355 15.46 17.13 -15.36
CA GLU A 355 15.10 18.22 -14.43
C GLU A 355 16.19 18.49 -13.38
N PHE A 356 16.93 17.45 -12.98
CA PHE A 356 18.11 17.53 -12.10
C PHE A 356 19.43 17.74 -12.86
N LYS A 357 19.39 17.92 -14.18
CA LYS A 357 20.57 18.13 -15.04
C LYS A 357 21.58 16.97 -15.02
N TYR A 358 21.15 15.74 -14.72
CA TYR A 358 21.97 14.55 -14.84
C TYR A 358 21.93 14.00 -16.26
N LYS A 359 23.10 13.64 -16.80
CA LYS A 359 23.23 13.06 -18.14
C LYS A 359 23.12 11.54 -18.06
N MET A 360 21.98 11.01 -18.50
CA MET A 360 21.75 9.60 -18.76
C MET A 360 20.71 9.52 -19.86
N ASN A 361 20.98 8.77 -20.93
CA ASN A 361 20.02 8.67 -22.03
C ASN A 361 18.89 7.68 -21.64
N PHE A 362 17.77 7.73 -22.37
CA PHE A 362 16.61 6.87 -22.09
C PHE A 362 16.94 5.38 -22.23
N PHE A 363 17.77 5.00 -23.21
CA PHE A 363 18.19 3.61 -23.44
C PHE A 363 18.98 3.04 -22.26
N ASP A 364 19.92 3.79 -21.70
CA ASP A 364 20.71 3.38 -20.54
C ASP A 364 19.78 3.13 -19.34
N ILE A 365 18.74 3.95 -19.18
CA ILE A 365 17.76 3.78 -18.09
C ILE A 365 16.95 2.50 -18.30
N CYS A 366 16.50 2.26 -19.53
CA CYS A 366 15.79 1.05 -19.90
C CYS A 366 16.64 -0.21 -19.64
N GLN A 367 17.92 -0.16 -20.02
CA GLN A 367 18.87 -1.26 -19.78
C GLN A 367 19.10 -1.50 -18.28
N VAL A 368 19.21 -0.44 -17.47
CA VAL A 368 19.31 -0.56 -16.00
C VAL A 368 18.07 -1.23 -15.40
N LEU A 369 16.89 -0.97 -15.98
CA LEU A 369 15.63 -1.63 -15.62
C LEU A 369 15.46 -3.03 -16.20
N GLY A 370 16.44 -3.54 -16.96
CA GLY A 370 16.41 -4.86 -17.57
C GLY A 370 15.51 -4.96 -18.79
N MET A 371 15.24 -3.83 -19.47
CA MET A 371 14.57 -3.81 -20.77
C MET A 371 15.61 -3.74 -21.87
N ASP A 372 15.79 -4.84 -22.59
CA ASP A 372 16.61 -4.88 -23.80
C ASP A 372 15.82 -4.23 -24.94
N LEU A 373 16.05 -2.93 -25.13
CA LEU A 373 15.56 -2.24 -26.30
C LEU A 373 16.46 -2.60 -27.49
N PRO A 374 15.89 -3.11 -28.60
CA PRO A 374 16.66 -3.27 -29.82
C PRO A 374 17.18 -1.90 -30.26
N LYS A 375 18.45 -1.86 -30.67
CA LYS A 375 19.03 -0.62 -31.21
C LYS A 375 18.47 -0.43 -32.62
N GLU A 376 18.06 0.80 -32.92
CA GLU A 376 17.71 1.16 -34.28
C GLU A 376 18.93 0.89 -35.20
N PRO A 377 18.77 0.10 -36.26
CA PRO A 377 19.81 -0.16 -37.23
C PRO A 377 20.32 1.13 -37.88
N ASP A 378 21.61 1.16 -38.20
CA ASP A 378 22.18 2.25 -38.99
C ASP A 378 21.85 2.03 -40.47
N TYR A 379 20.73 2.59 -40.93
CA TYR A 379 20.27 2.50 -42.32
C TYR A 379 21.09 3.33 -43.31
N SER A 380 22.03 4.16 -42.83
CA SER A 380 22.88 4.97 -43.73
C SER A 380 23.82 4.13 -44.61
N LYS A 381 23.92 2.82 -44.33
CA LYS A 381 24.81 1.87 -44.99
C LYS A 381 24.09 0.82 -45.83
N THR A 382 22.76 0.88 -45.93
CA THR A 382 21.97 -0.07 -46.74
C THR A 382 21.72 0.46 -48.15
N GLU A 383 21.69 -0.43 -49.14
CA GLU A 383 21.44 -0.07 -50.55
C GLU A 383 20.06 0.58 -50.78
N ASP A 384 19.07 0.20 -49.96
CA ASP A 384 17.74 0.81 -49.91
C ASP A 384 17.35 1.11 -48.44
N PRO A 385 17.67 2.31 -47.95
CA PRO A 385 17.41 2.71 -46.56
C PRO A 385 15.94 2.69 -46.17
N ASP A 386 15.04 3.02 -47.09
CA ASP A 386 13.60 3.11 -46.81
C ASP A 386 13.00 1.71 -46.71
N SER A 387 13.35 0.80 -47.63
CA SER A 387 12.92 -0.61 -47.54
C SER A 387 13.49 -1.31 -46.31
N ALA A 388 14.77 -1.07 -45.98
CA ALA A 388 15.39 -1.64 -44.80
C ALA A 388 14.73 -1.16 -43.50
N ARG A 389 14.33 0.12 -43.46
CA ARG A 389 13.57 0.70 -42.36
C ARG A 389 12.18 0.11 -42.24
N ASP A 390 11.39 0.05 -43.31
CA ASP A 390 10.04 -0.52 -43.30
C ASP A 390 10.02 -1.99 -42.86
N ASN A 391 11.00 -2.78 -43.32
CA ASN A 391 11.17 -4.17 -42.93
C ASN A 391 11.53 -4.32 -41.43
N TRP A 392 12.35 -3.42 -40.89
CA TRP A 392 12.67 -3.43 -39.47
C TRP A 392 11.51 -2.92 -38.61
N GLU A 393 10.86 -1.81 -38.98
CA GLU A 393 9.71 -1.24 -38.25
C GLU A 393 8.54 -2.24 -38.18
N SER A 394 8.38 -3.10 -39.19
CA SER A 394 7.39 -4.18 -39.22
C SER A 394 7.78 -5.45 -38.46
N SER A 395 9.07 -5.61 -38.11
CA SER A 395 9.57 -6.70 -37.26
C SER A 395 9.05 -6.58 -35.81
N GLU A 396 9.15 -7.66 -35.03
CA GLU A 396 8.77 -7.63 -33.60
C GLU A 396 9.65 -6.66 -32.81
N GLU A 397 10.94 -6.61 -33.12
CA GLU A 397 11.92 -5.70 -32.51
C GLU A 397 11.61 -4.23 -32.82
N GLY A 398 11.36 -3.89 -34.08
CA GLY A 398 11.00 -2.54 -34.49
C GLY A 398 9.68 -2.08 -33.85
N LYS A 399 8.68 -2.95 -33.75
CA LYS A 399 7.43 -2.65 -33.03
C LYS A 399 7.66 -2.36 -31.56
N ILE A 400 8.49 -3.15 -30.87
CA ILE A 400 8.85 -2.91 -29.46
C ILE A 400 9.54 -1.56 -29.30
N TYR A 401 10.48 -1.23 -30.19
CA TYR A 401 11.18 0.06 -30.19
C TYR A 401 10.23 1.24 -30.40
N ILE A 402 9.46 1.22 -31.50
CA ILE A 402 8.54 2.30 -31.88
C ILE A 402 7.52 2.55 -30.79
N ASP A 403 6.91 1.50 -30.23
CA ASP A 403 5.91 1.67 -29.18
C ASP A 403 6.51 2.21 -27.87
N THR A 404 7.73 1.81 -27.54
CA THR A 404 8.45 2.33 -26.37
C THR A 404 8.79 3.81 -26.56
N MET A 405 9.28 4.18 -27.75
CA MET A 405 9.57 5.57 -28.11
C MET A 405 8.30 6.41 -28.18
N ARG A 406 7.18 5.85 -28.65
CA ARG A 406 5.86 6.51 -28.65
C ARG A 406 5.37 6.76 -27.21
N ALA A 407 5.52 5.78 -26.32
CA ALA A 407 5.19 5.96 -24.90
C ALA A 407 6.03 7.09 -24.29
N TYR A 408 7.34 7.10 -24.54
CA TYR A 408 8.22 8.17 -24.09
C TYR A 408 7.85 9.54 -24.70
N ALA A 409 7.57 9.61 -26.00
CA ALA A 409 7.17 10.82 -26.68
C ALA A 409 5.84 11.38 -26.11
N GLN A 410 4.83 10.53 -25.92
CA GLN A 410 3.57 10.90 -25.28
C GLN A 410 3.79 11.47 -23.88
N LEU A 411 4.64 10.83 -23.07
CA LEU A 411 5.02 11.35 -21.75
C LEU A 411 5.64 12.74 -21.85
N THR A 412 6.62 12.91 -22.73
CA THR A 412 7.29 14.22 -22.89
C THR A 412 6.34 15.30 -23.42
N GLY A 413 5.36 14.93 -24.26
CA GLY A 413 4.30 15.82 -24.73
C GLY A 413 3.38 16.27 -23.60
N MET A 414 2.91 15.33 -22.77
CA MET A 414 2.06 15.63 -21.60
C MET A 414 2.78 16.49 -20.55
N VAL A 415 4.10 16.27 -20.40
CA VAL A 415 5.00 16.99 -19.49
C VAL A 415 5.30 18.42 -19.93
N ASN A 416 5.03 18.76 -21.20
CA ASN A 416 5.11 20.14 -21.68
C ASN A 416 3.87 20.99 -21.35
N SER A 417 2.87 20.43 -20.67
CA SER A 417 1.71 21.20 -20.18
C SER A 417 2.08 22.21 -19.08
N LYS A 418 1.34 23.32 -19.01
CA LYS A 418 1.49 24.32 -17.94
C LYS A 418 1.25 23.72 -16.54
N ASP A 419 0.36 22.74 -16.44
CA ASP A 419 0.00 22.09 -15.18
C ASP A 419 1.12 21.22 -14.64
N PHE A 420 1.82 20.48 -15.51
CA PHE A 420 2.98 19.68 -15.12
C PHE A 420 4.14 20.56 -14.63
N ARG A 421 4.44 21.66 -15.34
CA ARG A 421 5.48 22.62 -14.92
C ARG A 421 5.15 23.21 -13.54
N SER A 422 3.88 23.55 -13.32
CA SER A 422 3.40 24.05 -12.02
C SER A 422 3.56 23.01 -10.90
N MET A 423 3.29 21.72 -11.18
CA MET A 423 3.53 20.63 -10.23
C MET A 423 5.02 20.48 -9.87
N LEU A 424 5.93 20.52 -10.85
CA LEU A 424 7.37 20.45 -10.59
C LEU A 424 7.85 21.63 -9.73
N VAL A 425 7.35 22.84 -10.00
CA VAL A 425 7.64 24.04 -9.18
C VAL A 425 7.13 23.86 -7.75
N ARG A 426 5.88 23.43 -7.55
CA ARG A 426 5.33 23.16 -6.20
C ARG A 426 6.14 22.11 -5.46
N SER A 427 6.53 21.03 -6.13
CA SER A 427 7.36 19.98 -5.54
C SER A 427 8.76 20.50 -5.14
N ARG A 428 9.34 21.46 -5.88
CA ARG A 428 10.59 22.12 -5.49
C ARG A 428 10.38 23.03 -4.27
N ILE A 429 9.29 23.79 -4.20
CA ILE A 429 8.95 24.67 -3.08
C ILE A 429 8.76 23.85 -1.79
N GLN A 430 7.90 22.83 -1.82
CA GLN A 430 7.64 21.95 -0.66
C GLN A 430 8.93 21.31 -0.12
N ARG A 431 9.89 20.98 -0.99
CA ARG A 431 11.19 20.44 -0.57
C ARG A 431 12.09 21.48 0.08
N ARG A 432 12.11 22.71 -0.43
CA ARG A 432 12.84 23.81 0.22
C ARG A 432 12.26 24.09 1.61
N GLU A 433 10.94 24.06 1.74
CA GLU A 433 10.26 24.23 3.03
C GLU A 433 10.55 23.08 3.99
N ALA A 434 10.49 21.82 3.53
CA ALA A 434 10.84 20.66 4.35
C ALA A 434 12.31 20.68 4.81
N HIS A 435 13.24 21.05 3.93
CA HIS A 435 14.65 21.21 4.28
C HIS A 435 14.82 22.31 5.33
N ARG A 436 14.19 23.48 5.12
CA ARG A 436 14.22 24.60 6.06
C ARG A 436 13.63 24.22 7.41
N ARG A 437 12.53 23.47 7.46
CA ARG A 437 11.95 22.94 8.70
C ARG A 437 12.91 21.99 9.42
N THR A 438 13.62 21.14 8.68
CA THR A 438 14.60 20.21 9.24
C THR A 438 15.83 20.94 9.77
N GLU A 439 16.30 21.98 9.08
CA GLU A 439 17.39 22.85 9.54
C GLU A 439 17.00 23.65 10.78
N LEU A 440 15.79 24.23 10.82
CA LEU A 440 15.26 24.93 12.00
C LEU A 440 15.09 24.00 13.20
N ALA A 441 14.62 22.76 12.97
CA ALA A 441 14.53 21.74 14.01
C ALA A 441 15.91 21.31 14.53
N ALA A 442 16.91 21.20 13.65
CA ALA A 442 18.29 20.87 14.02
C ALA A 442 19.03 22.02 14.73
N GLN A 443 18.60 23.27 14.51
CA GLN A 443 19.16 24.46 15.16
C GLN A 443 18.61 24.72 16.56
N GLY A 444 17.72 23.86 17.07
CA GLY A 444 17.30 23.89 18.48
C GLY A 444 16.45 25.12 18.86
N THR A 445 15.99 25.92 17.90
CA THR A 445 15.06 27.01 18.19
C THR A 445 13.69 26.41 18.54
N SER A 446 13.26 26.62 19.78
CA SER A 446 11.93 26.27 20.28
C SER A 446 10.86 26.64 19.26
N GLY A 447 10.11 25.65 18.79
CA GLY A 447 9.12 25.78 17.70
C GLY A 447 7.91 26.70 17.98
N ALA A 448 7.97 27.54 19.00
CA ALA A 448 6.96 28.56 19.30
C ALA A 448 7.22 29.88 18.54
N ASP A 449 8.47 30.34 18.43
CA ASP A 449 8.78 31.66 17.83
C ASP A 449 8.69 31.66 16.29
N ALA A 450 8.93 30.52 15.66
CA ALA A 450 8.85 30.38 14.20
C ALA A 450 7.40 30.32 13.67
N LEU A 451 6.41 30.04 14.52
CA LEU A 451 4.99 30.08 14.16
C LEU A 451 4.43 31.50 14.23
N LEU A 452 4.91 32.34 15.15
CA LEU A 452 4.46 33.73 15.30
C LEU A 452 4.96 34.63 14.17
N ALA A 453 6.13 34.36 13.58
CA ALA A 453 6.64 35.15 12.44
C ALA A 453 5.92 34.87 11.10
N ASN A 454 5.13 33.78 10.98
CA ASN A 454 4.42 33.42 9.75
C ASN A 454 2.95 33.89 9.73
N PHE A 455 2.38 34.28 10.88
CA PHE A 455 1.10 34.98 10.93
C PHE A 455 1.38 36.46 11.06
N GLY A 456 1.49 37.14 9.91
CA GLY A 456 1.55 38.60 9.84
C GLY A 456 0.27 39.24 10.37
N LEU A 457 0.15 39.33 11.69
CA LEU A 457 -0.65 40.34 12.36
C LEU A 457 0.24 41.57 12.51
N GLN A 458 0.30 42.38 11.45
CA GLN A 458 0.56 43.79 11.66
C GLN A 458 -0.64 44.31 12.46
N HIS A 459 -0.37 44.72 13.70
CA HIS A 459 -1.21 45.69 14.38
C HIS A 459 -1.21 46.95 13.50
N ASP A 460 -2.32 47.20 12.81
CA ASP A 460 -2.65 48.53 12.31
C ASP A 460 -2.98 49.38 13.54
N GLU A 461 -1.97 50.08 14.05
CA GLU A 461 -2.14 51.28 14.85
C GLU A 461 -2.08 52.49 13.90
N ASP A 462 -3.14 53.29 13.98
CA ASP A 462 -3.22 54.72 13.69
C ASP A 462 -2.88 55.23 12.27
N VAL A 463 -3.93 55.50 11.48
CA VAL A 463 -3.97 56.67 10.61
C VAL A 463 -5.31 57.39 10.76
N ASP A 464 -5.18 58.63 11.20
CA ASP A 464 -6.21 59.62 11.51
C ASP A 464 -7.23 59.89 10.39
N MET A 465 -8.42 60.28 10.85
CA MET A 465 -9.43 61.00 10.07
C MET A 465 -8.89 62.38 9.64
N GLU A 466 -9.18 62.79 8.41
CA GLU A 466 -9.72 64.13 8.15
C GLU A 466 -10.48 64.17 6.82
N VAL A 467 -11.54 65.00 6.82
CA VAL A 467 -12.46 65.35 5.73
C VAL A 467 -11.82 66.33 4.77
#